data_AF-A0A6J4T101-F1
#
_entry.id   AF-A0A6J4T101-F1
#
_cell.length_a   1.000
_cell.length_b   1.000
_cell.length_c   1.000
_cell.angle_alpha   90.00
_cell.angle_beta   90.00
_cell.angle_gamma   90.00
#
_symmetry.space_group_name_H-M   'P 1'
#
loop_
_entity.id
_entity.type
_entity.pdbx_description
1 polymer ?
#
loop_
_entity_poly.entity_id
_entity_poly.type
_entity_poly.pdbx_seq_one_letter_code
_entity_poly.pdbx_strand_id
1 'polypeptide(L)'
;MEVFVNDSVHLMKPGSFIWIPPDTPHSIFVRTPRAKGFAIVAPAGFEGFFEELGEPATVPSMPTHETRTPSVEELTEGGAKYGWQFVEPTPRRLDDGG
;
A
#
# COMPACT_ATOMS: atom_id res chain seq x y z
N MET A 1 0.30 -10.01 -7.89
CA MET A 1 -0.19 -9.03 -6.91
C MET A 1 -1.70 -9.00 -7.03
N GLU A 2 -2.41 -8.88 -5.93
CA GLU A 2 -3.85 -8.62 -5.94
C GLU A 2 -4.08 -7.17 -5.54
N VAL A 3 -4.96 -6.49 -6.25
CA VAL A 3 -5.37 -5.13 -5.92
C VAL A 3 -6.87 -5.15 -5.72
N PHE A 4 -7.28 -4.82 -4.50
CA PHE A 4 -8.68 -4.68 -4.11
C PHE A 4 -9.07 -3.23 -4.42
N VAL A 5 -10.17 -3.04 -5.13
CA VAL A 5 -10.71 -1.72 -5.48
C VAL A 5 -12.21 -1.78 -5.31
N ASN A 6 -12.75 -1.05 -4.32
CA ASN A 6 -14.11 -1.26 -3.84
C ASN A 6 -14.38 -2.76 -3.61
N ASP A 7 -15.52 -3.26 -4.09
CA ASP A 7 -15.95 -4.65 -3.92
C ASP A 7 -15.28 -5.65 -4.89
N SER A 8 -14.27 -5.21 -5.65
CA SER A 8 -13.62 -6.00 -6.70
C SER A 8 -12.18 -6.35 -6.39
N VAL A 9 -11.74 -7.53 -6.84
CA VAL A 9 -10.36 -8.00 -6.74
C VAL A 9 -9.75 -8.16 -8.13
N HIS A 10 -8.61 -7.53 -8.36
CA HIS A 10 -7.88 -7.58 -9.62
C HIS A 10 -6.55 -8.30 -9.47
N LEU A 11 -6.34 -9.37 -10.24
CA LEU A 11 -5.06 -10.06 -10.31
C LEU A 11 -4.10 -9.34 -11.26
N MET A 12 -3.08 -8.70 -10.71
CA MET A 12 -2.06 -7.94 -11.42
C MET A 12 -0.84 -8.81 -11.73
N LYS A 13 -0.51 -8.93 -13.02
CA LYS A 13 0.66 -9.63 -13.58
C LYS A 13 1.71 -8.60 -14.06
N PRO A 14 2.96 -9.01 -14.36
CA PRO A 14 3.93 -8.10 -14.97
C PRO A 14 3.37 -7.43 -16.23
N GLY A 15 3.47 -6.10 -16.30
CA GLY A 15 2.92 -5.29 -17.39
C GLY A 15 1.45 -4.89 -17.21
N SER A 16 0.75 -5.38 -16.19
CA SER A 16 -0.59 -4.89 -15.86
C SER A 16 -0.53 -3.42 -15.39
N PHE A 17 -1.57 -2.66 -15.74
CA PHE A 17 -1.79 -1.28 -15.29
C PHE A 17 -3.15 -1.19 -14.63
N ILE A 18 -3.25 -0.44 -13.53
CA ILE A 18 -4.51 -0.10 -12.89
C ILE A 18 -4.50 1.39 -12.56
N TRP A 19 -5.62 2.05 -12.84
CA TRP A 19 -5.88 3.40 -12.39
C TRP A 19 -6.86 3.35 -11.23
N ILE A 20 -6.49 3.99 -10.12
CA ILE A 20 -7.32 4.12 -8.93
C ILE A 20 -7.69 5.60 -8.82
N PRO A 21 -8.96 5.96 -9.07
CA PRO A 21 -9.41 7.34 -8.91
C PRO A 21 -9.29 7.83 -7.46
N PRO A 22 -9.30 9.16 -7.23
CA PRO A 22 -9.47 9.71 -5.89
C PRO A 22 -10.69 9.12 -5.18
N ASP A 23 -10.65 9.12 -3.84
CA ASP A 23 -11.74 8.65 -2.98
C ASP A 23 -12.22 7.20 -3.25
N THR A 24 -11.33 6.37 -3.81
CA THR A 24 -11.60 4.96 -4.08
C THR A 24 -10.88 4.08 -3.07
N PRO A 25 -11.60 3.39 -2.15
CA PRO A 25 -11.04 2.40 -1.24
C PRO A 25 -10.26 1.33 -2.00
N HIS A 26 -9.02 1.10 -1.58
CA HIS A 26 -8.17 0.10 -2.20
C HIS A 26 -7.15 -0.49 -1.22
N SER A 27 -6.70 -1.70 -1.52
CA SER A 27 -5.57 -2.34 -0.84
C SER A 27 -4.76 -3.18 -1.81
N ILE A 28 -3.48 -3.37 -1.52
CA ILE A 28 -2.53 -4.08 -2.40
C ILE A 28 -1.94 -5.25 -1.63
N PHE A 29 -2.07 -6.46 -2.17
CA PHE A 29 -1.53 -7.67 -1.60
C PHE A 29 -0.50 -8.34 -2.52
N VAL A 30 0.71 -8.54 -2.01
CA VAL A 30 1.81 -9.17 -2.76
C VAL A 30 1.90 -10.65 -2.39
N ARG A 31 1.43 -11.53 -3.28
CA ARG A 31 1.46 -13.00 -3.10
C ARG A 31 2.79 -13.68 -3.43
N THR A 32 3.79 -12.92 -3.88
CA THR A 32 5.09 -13.45 -4.32
C THR A 32 6.18 -13.01 -3.34
N PRO A 33 7.28 -13.78 -3.19
CA PRO A 33 8.39 -13.36 -2.33
C PRO A 33 8.97 -11.99 -2.70
N ARG A 34 8.85 -11.61 -3.98
CA ARG A 34 9.24 -10.30 -4.49
C ARG A 34 8.25 -9.83 -5.54
N ALA A 35 7.95 -8.53 -5.52
CA ALA A 35 7.28 -7.82 -6.58
C ALA A 35 7.93 -6.45 -6.76
N LYS A 36 7.83 -5.90 -7.97
CA LYS A 36 8.20 -4.52 -8.26
C LYS A 36 7.01 -3.86 -8.93
N GLY A 37 6.61 -2.71 -8.42
CA GLY A 37 5.57 -1.87 -8.99
C GLY A 37 6.10 -0.46 -9.16
N PHE A 38 5.48 0.29 -10.07
CA PHE A 38 5.69 1.71 -10.20
C PHE A 38 4.35 2.40 -9.91
N ALA A 39 4.33 3.23 -8.88
CA ALA A 39 3.13 3.96 -8.46
C ALA A 39 3.30 5.44 -8.82
N ILE A 40 2.28 6.00 -9.46
CA ILE A 40 2.17 7.43 -9.72
C ILE A 40 1.03 7.93 -8.85
N VAL A 41 1.31 8.88 -7.96
CA VAL A 41 0.32 9.51 -7.09
C VAL A 41 0.28 11.00 -7.44
N ALA A 42 -0.94 11.53 -7.60
CA ALA A 42 -1.17 12.92 -7.96
C ALA A 42 -2.30 13.51 -7.10
N PRO A 43 -2.19 14.78 -6.66
CA PRO A 43 -1.03 15.66 -6.79
C PRO A 43 0.18 15.15 -5.96
N ALA A 44 1.34 15.78 -6.14
CA ALA A 44 2.54 15.44 -5.37
C ALA A 44 2.32 15.69 -3.86
N GLY A 45 3.17 15.08 -3.02
CA GLY A 45 3.20 15.24 -1.57
C GLY A 45 2.99 13.95 -0.80
N PHE A 46 2.36 12.93 -1.40
CA PHE A 46 2.13 11.64 -0.75
C PHE A 46 3.43 10.91 -0.40
N GLU A 47 4.52 11.16 -1.13
CA GLU A 47 5.85 10.60 -0.85
C GLU A 47 6.33 10.85 0.59
N GLY A 48 5.94 11.97 1.20
CA GLY A 48 6.30 12.30 2.59
C GLY A 48 5.74 11.30 3.62
N PHE A 49 4.66 10.60 3.29
CA PHE A 49 4.13 9.51 4.12
C PHE A 49 5.17 8.39 4.33
N PHE A 50 5.88 8.01 3.27
CA PHE A 50 6.91 6.97 3.36
C PHE A 50 8.15 7.44 4.11
N GLU A 51 8.49 8.72 4.01
CA GLU A 51 9.62 9.31 4.74
C GLU A 51 9.33 9.42 6.24
N GLU A 52 8.09 9.76 6.62
CA GLU A 52 7.70 9.96 8.01
C GLU A 52 7.53 8.64 8.78
N LEU A 53 6.87 7.64 8.17
CA LEU A 53 6.56 6.38 8.84
C LEU A 53 7.57 5.26 8.55
N GLY A 54 8.40 5.43 7.52
CA GLY A 54 9.42 4.48 7.13
C GLY A 54 10.79 4.78 7.73
N GLU A 55 11.78 4.02 7.26
CA GLU A 55 13.19 4.23 7.56
C GLU A 55 13.95 4.41 6.24
N PRO A 56 14.88 5.38 6.13
CA PRO A 56 15.64 5.58 4.89
C PRO A 56 16.42 4.33 4.48
N ALA A 57 16.22 3.89 3.24
CA ALA A 57 17.00 2.81 2.66
C ALA A 57 18.45 3.26 2.42
N THR A 58 19.43 2.48 2.90
CA THR A 58 20.86 2.75 2.69
C THR A 58 21.43 2.05 1.46
N VAL A 59 20.68 1.09 0.89
CA VAL A 59 21.04 0.30 -0.28
C VAL A 59 19.80 0.05 -1.16
N PRO A 60 19.96 -0.13 -2.48
CA PRO A 60 18.85 -0.39 -3.40
C PRO A 60 18.41 -1.87 -3.38
N SER A 61 18.03 -2.38 -2.20
CA SER A 61 17.52 -3.74 -2.01
C SER A 61 16.31 -3.74 -1.08
N MET A 62 15.64 -4.90 -0.97
CA MET A 62 14.74 -5.12 0.16
C MET A 62 15.54 -5.06 1.47
N PRO A 63 14.90 -4.67 2.60
CA PRO A 63 15.54 -4.73 3.91
C PRO A 63 16.05 -6.14 4.21
N THR A 64 17.27 -6.22 4.74
CA THR A 64 17.89 -7.48 5.22
C THR A 64 17.80 -7.64 6.73
N HIS A 65 17.13 -6.69 7.39
CA HIS A 65 16.89 -6.64 8.83
C HIS A 65 15.38 -6.46 9.05
N GLU A 66 14.93 -6.71 10.28
CA GLU A 66 13.57 -6.39 10.68
C GLU A 66 13.35 -4.89 10.63
N THR A 67 12.37 -4.44 9.86
CA THR A 67 11.96 -3.04 9.80
C THR A 67 10.91 -2.76 10.84
N ARG A 68 10.90 -1.53 11.38
CA ARG A 68 9.80 -1.05 12.19
C ARG A 68 8.46 -1.25 11.48
N THR A 69 7.45 -1.70 12.24
CA THR A 69 6.06 -1.77 11.79
C THR A 69 5.27 -0.70 12.55
N PRO A 70 4.81 0.37 11.89
CA PRO A 70 3.97 1.39 12.53
C PRO A 70 2.67 0.79 13.07
N SER A 71 2.15 1.35 14.16
CA SER A 71 0.83 0.96 14.67
C SER A 71 -0.29 1.45 13.75
N VAL A 72 -1.51 0.91 13.89
CA VAL A 72 -2.69 1.39 13.15
C VAL A 72 -2.97 2.87 13.44
N GLU A 73 -2.74 3.31 14.67
CA GLU A 73 -2.89 4.71 15.07
C GLU A 73 -1.89 5.61 14.33
N GLU A 74 -0.61 5.22 14.29
CA GLU A 74 0.41 5.97 13.54
C GLU A 74 0.14 6.01 12.04
N LEU A 75 -0.34 4.91 11.45
CA LEU A 75 -0.75 4.86 10.04
C LEU A 75 -1.93 5.79 9.77
N THR A 76 -2.90 5.85 10.68
CA THR A 76 -4.10 6.69 10.55
C THR A 76 -3.74 8.17 10.67
N GLU A 77 -2.97 8.54 11.70
CA GLU A 77 -2.53 9.92 11.93
C GLU A 77 -1.59 10.41 10.83
N GLY A 78 -0.59 9.59 10.47
CA GLY A 78 0.34 9.89 9.38
C GLY A 78 -0.41 10.01 8.06
N GLY A 79 -1.31 9.06 7.75
CA GLY A 79 -2.04 9.08 6.49
C GLY A 79 -2.95 10.29 6.31
N ALA A 80 -3.61 10.73 7.38
CA ALA A 80 -4.45 11.92 7.36
C ALA A 80 -3.67 13.19 6.96
N LYS A 81 -2.39 13.32 7.34
CA LYS A 81 -1.53 14.45 6.95
C LYS A 81 -1.28 14.51 5.44
N TYR A 82 -1.28 13.35 4.78
CA TYR A 82 -1.00 13.21 3.34
C TYR A 82 -2.27 12.92 2.51
N GLY A 83 -3.45 13.20 3.06
CA GLY A 83 -4.71 13.20 2.32
C GLY A 83 -5.31 11.82 2.03
N TRP A 84 -4.93 10.78 2.78
CA TRP A 84 -5.60 9.48 2.70
C TRP A 84 -6.13 9.04 4.07
N GLN A 85 -7.17 8.19 4.04
CA GLN A 85 -7.85 7.71 5.24
C GLN A 85 -7.71 6.19 5.30
N PHE A 86 -7.40 5.67 6.49
CA PHE A 86 -7.50 4.23 6.73
C PHE A 86 -8.97 3.84 6.75
N VAL A 87 -9.31 2.88 5.90
CA VAL A 87 -10.63 2.25 5.85
C VAL A 87 -10.45 0.75 5.98
N GLU A 88 -11.33 0.11 6.74
CA GLU A 88 -11.36 -1.35 6.83
C GLU A 88 -11.58 -1.95 5.42
N PRO A 89 -10.74 -2.89 4.98
CA PRO A 89 -10.81 -3.42 3.64
C PRO A 89 -12.11 -4.20 3.44
N THR A 90 -12.83 -3.87 2.37
CA THR A 90 -13.99 -4.62 1.89
C THR A 90 -13.81 -4.82 0.38
N PRO A 91 -13.78 -6.05 -0.15
CA PRO A 91 -13.92 -7.31 0.57
C PRO A 91 -12.66 -7.61 1.42
N ARG A 92 -12.86 -8.24 2.58
CA ARG A 92 -11.74 -8.80 3.37
C ARG A 92 -11.11 -9.97 2.63
N ARG A 93 -9.83 -10.23 2.88
CA ARG A 93 -9.16 -11.42 2.36
C ARG A 93 -9.89 -12.65 2.88
N LEU A 94 -10.19 -13.60 2.00
CA LEU A 94 -10.90 -14.83 2.38
C LEU A 94 -10.05 -15.78 3.23
N ASP A 95 -8.72 -15.63 3.20
CA ASP A 95 -7.74 -16.35 4.01
C ASP A 95 -7.42 -15.65 5.35
N ASP A 96 -8.16 -14.61 5.72
CA ASP A 96 -8.14 -14.01 7.07
C ASP A 96 -9.07 -14.76 8.06
N GLY A 97 -9.54 -15.95 7.69
CA GLY A 97 -10.41 -16.81 8.49
C GLY A 97 -9.89 -18.26 8.55
N GLY A 98 -9.19 -18.58 9.63
CA GLY A 98 -8.67 -19.92 9.97
C GLY A 98 -7.54 -19.85 10.98
#